data_AF-A0A931S3L7-F1
#
_entry.id   AF-A0A931S3L7-F1
#
_cell.length_a   1.000
_cell.length_b   1.000
_cell.length_c   1.000
_cell.angle_alpha   90.00
_cell.angle_beta   90.00
_cell.angle_gamma   90.00
#
_symmetry.space_group_name_H-M   'P 1'
#
loop_
_entity.id
_entity.type
_entity.pdbx_description
1 polymer ?
#
loop_
_entity_poly.entity_id
_entity_poly.type
_entity_poly.pdbx_seq_one_letter_code
_entity_poly.pdbx_strand_id
1 'polypeptide(L)'
;MESNNSVVAEALNKAIKEKNFAEIEGKCDVILENMDKVLDFFPPGSLSENSRAKPEIWARWGEFSKHPANVRKAAQELAAAAKAGDEEAVKVRFKALGEACKGCHQSFRAPKPKQGT
;
A
#
# COMPACT_ATOMS: atom_id res chain seq x y z
N MET A 1 -9.45 -1.85 13.47
CA MET A 1 -9.56 -1.35 12.08
C MET A 1 -8.34 -1.81 11.31
N GLU A 2 -8.49 -2.86 10.50
CA GLU A 2 -7.50 -3.17 9.48
C GLU A 2 -7.40 -1.98 8.53
N SER A 3 -6.18 -1.51 8.27
CA SER A 3 -5.96 -0.39 7.36
C SER A 3 -6.52 -0.76 5.99
N ASN A 4 -7.37 0.07 5.37
CA ASN A 4 -8.04 -0.22 4.09
C ASN A 4 -7.13 -0.86 3.02
N ASN A 5 -5.84 -0.51 3.02
CA ASN A 5 -4.84 -1.10 2.11
C ASN A 5 -4.51 -2.58 2.36
N SER A 6 -4.68 -3.13 3.58
CA SER A 6 -4.46 -4.58 3.82
C SER A 6 -5.58 -5.42 3.22
N VAL A 7 -6.84 -4.97 3.36
CA VAL A 7 -8.00 -5.63 2.74
C VAL A 7 -7.87 -5.63 1.22
N VAL A 8 -7.43 -4.50 0.65
CA VAL A 8 -7.17 -4.39 -0.80
C VAL A 8 -6.02 -5.31 -1.23
N ALA A 9 -4.94 -5.42 -0.45
CA ALA A 9 -3.82 -6.31 -0.76
C ALA A 9 -4.21 -7.81 -0.70
N GLU A 10 -5.07 -8.19 0.25
CA GLU A 10 -5.60 -9.56 0.34
C GLU A 10 -6.51 -9.90 -0.84
N ALA A 11 -7.42 -8.99 -1.20
CA ALA A 11 -8.27 -9.14 -2.37
C ALA A 11 -7.46 -9.18 -3.69
N LEU A 12 -6.41 -8.37 -3.79
CA LEU A 12 -5.48 -8.37 -4.92
C LEU A 12 -4.74 -9.71 -5.04
N ASN A 13 -4.23 -10.26 -3.93
CA ASN A 13 -3.60 -11.58 -3.93
C ASN A 13 -4.58 -12.69 -4.36
N LYS A 14 -5.85 -12.60 -3.95
CA LYS A 14 -6.89 -13.53 -4.41
C LYS A 14 -7.12 -13.41 -5.92
N ALA A 15 -7.31 -12.20 -6.43
CA ALA A 15 -7.50 -11.95 -7.87
C ALA A 15 -6.33 -12.45 -8.72
N ILE A 16 -5.09 -12.32 -8.23
CA ILE A 16 -3.89 -12.87 -8.89
C ILE A 16 -3.95 -14.41 -8.97
N LYS A 17 -4.34 -15.10 -7.89
CA LYS A 17 -4.46 -16.56 -7.89
C LYS A 17 -5.54 -17.05 -8.85
N GLU A 18 -6.63 -16.30 -8.96
CA GLU A 18 -7.76 -16.58 -9.85
C GLU A 18 -7.51 -16.10 -11.29
N LYS A 19 -6.38 -15.42 -11.55
CA LYS A 19 -6.03 -14.80 -12.83
C LYS A 19 -7.11 -13.83 -13.33
N ASN A 20 -7.81 -13.20 -12.38
CA ASN A 20 -8.85 -12.22 -12.67
C ASN A 20 -8.21 -10.86 -12.95
N PHE A 21 -7.72 -10.65 -14.17
CA PHE A 21 -7.01 -9.43 -14.56
C PHE A 21 -7.85 -8.16 -14.39
N ALA A 22 -9.14 -8.22 -14.70
CA ALA A 22 -10.04 -7.08 -14.50
C ALA A 22 -10.17 -6.71 -13.01
N GLU A 23 -10.22 -7.69 -12.12
CA GLU A 23 -10.23 -7.41 -10.68
C GLU A 23 -8.87 -6.90 -10.19
N ILE A 24 -7.75 -7.39 -10.74
CA ILE A 24 -6.41 -6.86 -10.44
C ILE A 24 -6.33 -5.37 -10.79
N GLU A 25 -6.79 -4.97 -11.97
CA GLU A 25 -6.87 -3.57 -12.39
C GLU A 25 -7.72 -2.75 -11.41
N GLY A 26 -8.94 -3.19 -11.12
CA GLY A 26 -9.82 -2.49 -10.19
C GLY A 26 -9.25 -2.37 -8.76
N LYS A 27 -8.48 -3.35 -8.27
CA LYS A 27 -7.79 -3.23 -6.98
C LYS A 27 -6.61 -2.26 -7.04
N CYS A 28 -5.90 -2.19 -8.17
CA CYS A 28 -4.84 -1.20 -8.37
C CYS A 28 -5.40 0.23 -8.34
N ASP A 29 -6.57 0.46 -8.95
CA ASP A 29 -7.23 1.77 -8.91
C ASP A 29 -7.55 2.22 -7.49
N VAL A 30 -8.09 1.32 -6.66
CA VAL A 30 -8.34 1.62 -5.23
C VAL A 30 -7.05 1.95 -4.48
N ILE A 31 -5.93 1.29 -4.80
CA ILE A 31 -4.62 1.64 -4.21
C ILE A 31 -4.20 3.04 -4.64
N LEU A 32 -4.37 3.39 -5.92
CA LEU A 32 -4.01 4.71 -6.44
C LEU A 32 -4.80 5.82 -5.73
N GLU A 33 -6.12 5.67 -5.62
CA GLU A 33 -7.00 6.61 -4.91
C GLU A 33 -6.60 6.78 -3.44
N ASN A 34 -6.27 5.67 -2.75
CA ASN A 34 -5.81 5.74 -1.37
C ASN A 34 -4.47 6.45 -1.25
N MET A 35 -3.56 6.27 -2.21
CA MET A 35 -2.27 6.95 -2.22
C MET A 35 -2.36 8.43 -2.58
N ASP A 36 -3.41 8.88 -3.26
CA ASP A 36 -3.66 10.30 -3.48
C ASP A 36 -4.07 11.01 -2.18
N LYS A 37 -4.76 10.32 -1.28
CA LYS A 37 -5.29 10.88 -0.03
C LYS A 37 -4.42 10.59 1.19
N VAL A 38 -3.42 9.72 1.06
CA VAL A 38 -2.70 9.18 2.23
C VAL A 38 -2.04 10.27 3.08
N LEU A 39 -1.52 11.33 2.46
CA LEU A 39 -0.85 12.42 3.16
C LEU A 39 -1.82 13.27 3.98
N ASP A 40 -3.08 13.40 3.54
CA ASP A 40 -4.11 14.20 4.21
C ASP A 40 -4.50 13.63 5.58
N PHE A 41 -4.22 12.34 5.83
CA PHE A 41 -4.46 11.70 7.12
C PHE A 41 -3.39 11.97 8.17
N PHE A 42 -2.30 12.68 7.83
CA PHE A 42 -1.20 12.96 8.75
C PHE A 42 -0.98 14.47 9.00
N PRO A 43 -2.01 15.27 9.33
CA PRO A 43 -1.79 16.65 9.71
C PRO A 43 -0.96 16.72 11.01
N PRO A 44 -0.25 17.83 11.27
CA PRO A 44 0.49 18.02 12.52
C PRO A 44 -0.41 17.80 13.74
N GLY A 45 0.06 17.00 14.70
CA GLY A 45 -0.68 16.69 15.92
C GLY A 45 -1.75 15.59 15.79
N SER A 46 -1.87 14.90 14.65
CA SER A 46 -2.85 13.81 14.49
C SER A 46 -2.46 12.47 15.13
N LEU A 47 -1.32 12.41 15.84
CA LEU A 47 -0.91 11.21 16.55
C LEU A 47 -1.86 10.93 17.71
N SER A 48 -2.51 9.76 17.69
CA SER A 48 -3.36 9.28 18.78
C SER A 48 -2.75 8.04 19.45
N GLU A 49 -3.15 7.73 20.68
CA GLU A 49 -2.68 6.56 21.42
C GLU A 49 -3.02 5.22 20.73
N ASN A 50 -4.09 5.21 19.93
CA ASN A 50 -4.51 4.06 19.15
C ASN A 50 -3.80 3.97 17.78
N SER A 51 -2.98 4.97 17.44
CA SER A 51 -2.28 5.01 16.16
C SER A 51 -1.00 4.18 16.19
N ARG A 52 -0.69 3.57 15.05
CA ARG A 52 0.61 2.94 14.79
C ARG A 52 1.53 3.84 13.97
N ALA A 53 1.12 5.07 13.70
CA ALA A 53 1.98 6.09 13.12
C ALA A 53 3.15 6.36 14.08
N LYS A 54 4.38 6.35 13.59
CA LYS A 54 5.51 6.77 14.42
C LYS A 54 5.73 8.29 14.31
N PRO A 55 6.24 8.97 15.35
CA PRO A 55 6.51 10.41 15.32
C PRO A 55 7.46 10.85 14.21
N GLU A 56 8.30 9.93 13.72
CA GLU A 56 9.23 10.15 12.60
C GLU A 56 8.53 10.58 11.32
N ILE A 57 7.23 10.33 11.15
CA ILE A 57 6.45 10.84 10.02
C ILE A 57 6.56 12.36 9.92
N TRP A 58 6.35 13.06 11.03
CA TRP A 58 6.41 14.52 11.06
C TRP A 58 7.85 15.03 11.10
N ALA A 59 8.77 14.31 11.73
CA ALA A 59 10.19 14.67 11.76
C ALA A 59 10.89 14.50 10.40
N ARG A 60 10.42 13.56 9.56
CA ARG A 60 11.00 13.22 8.25
C ARG A 60 9.97 13.32 7.12
N TRP A 61 9.14 14.37 7.15
CA TRP A 61 8.04 14.56 6.20
C TRP A 61 8.48 14.50 4.73
N GLY A 62 9.63 15.07 4.40
CA GLY A 62 10.19 15.04 3.04
C GLY A 62 10.54 13.64 2.54
N GLU A 63 10.79 12.68 3.43
CA GLU A 63 10.95 11.27 3.07
C GLU A 63 9.60 10.56 3.04
N PHE A 64 8.77 10.77 4.07
CA PHE A 64 7.44 10.20 4.18
C PHE A 64 6.57 10.49 2.94
N SER A 65 6.54 11.75 2.50
CA SER A 65 5.73 12.22 1.36
C SER A 65 6.15 11.66 0.00
N LYS A 66 7.33 11.04 -0.11
CA LYS A 66 7.80 10.38 -1.35
C LYS A 66 7.31 8.95 -1.48
N HIS A 67 7.02 8.27 -0.37
CA HIS A 67 6.59 6.87 -0.39
C HIS A 67 5.29 6.62 -1.17
N PRO A 68 4.24 7.48 -1.07
CA PRO A 68 3.01 7.28 -1.85
C PRO A 68 3.26 7.24 -3.36
N ALA A 69 4.16 8.08 -3.87
CA ALA A 69 4.51 8.08 -5.30
C ALA A 69 5.14 6.74 -5.74
N ASN A 70 5.97 6.13 -4.89
CA ASN A 70 6.56 4.82 -5.17
C ASN A 70 5.50 3.70 -5.21
N VAL A 71 4.53 3.74 -4.29
CA VAL A 71 3.41 2.79 -4.28
C VAL A 71 2.52 2.98 -5.51
N ARG A 72 2.23 4.24 -5.89
CA ARG A 72 1.47 4.55 -7.10
C ARG A 72 2.13 3.99 -8.35
N LYS A 73 3.43 4.23 -8.52
CA LYS A 73 4.18 3.69 -9.65
C LYS A 73 4.09 2.16 -9.71
N ALA A 74 4.30 1.48 -8.59
CA ALA A 74 4.22 0.02 -8.55
C ALA A 74 2.79 -0.51 -8.87
N ALA A 75 1.75 0.18 -8.39
CA ALA A 75 0.36 -0.16 -8.69
C ALA A 75 0.02 0.05 -10.18
N GLN A 76 0.51 1.12 -10.79
CA GLN A 76 0.35 1.38 -12.23
C GLN A 76 1.04 0.29 -13.08
N GLU A 77 2.27 -0.10 -12.71
CA GLU A 77 2.99 -1.17 -13.42
C GLU A 77 2.27 -2.53 -13.29
N LEU A 78 1.68 -2.82 -12.12
CA LEU A 78 0.87 -4.02 -11.92
C LEU A 78 -0.42 -3.99 -12.75
N ALA A 79 -1.15 -2.87 -12.77
CA ALA A 79 -2.33 -2.71 -13.60
C ALA A 79 -1.99 -2.88 -15.09
N ALA A 80 -0.87 -2.32 -15.56
CA ALA A 80 -0.42 -2.48 -16.93
C ALA A 80 -0.10 -3.95 -17.29
N ALA A 81 0.54 -4.70 -16.38
CA ALA A 81 0.79 -6.12 -16.56
C ALA A 81 -0.51 -6.94 -16.61
N ALA A 82 -1.48 -6.61 -15.75
CA ALA A 82 -2.80 -7.24 -15.75
C ALA A 82 -3.56 -6.97 -17.05
N LYS A 83 -3.57 -5.72 -17.52
CA LYS A 83 -4.18 -5.33 -18.80
C LYS A 83 -3.56 -6.04 -20.00
N ALA A 84 -2.26 -6.36 -19.93
CA ALA A 84 -1.56 -7.14 -20.95
C ALA A 84 -1.83 -8.65 -20.86
N GLY A 85 -2.48 -9.13 -19.79
CA GLY A 85 -2.68 -10.55 -19.53
C GLY A 85 -1.40 -11.32 -19.19
N ASP A 86 -0.33 -10.61 -18.81
CA ASP A 86 0.99 -11.20 -18.54
C ASP A 86 1.06 -11.67 -17.09
N GLU A 87 0.77 -12.96 -16.87
CA GLU A 87 0.75 -13.58 -15.55
C GLU A 87 2.10 -13.50 -14.81
N GLU A 88 3.21 -13.67 -15.53
CA GLU A 88 4.54 -13.67 -14.94
C GLU A 88 4.92 -12.24 -14.54
N ALA A 89 4.63 -11.26 -15.40
CA ALA A 89 4.79 -9.85 -15.05
C ALA A 89 3.89 -9.47 -13.87
N VAL A 90 2.63 -9.92 -13.83
CA VAL A 90 1.71 -9.68 -12.70
C VAL A 90 2.33 -10.15 -11.38
N LYS A 91 2.90 -11.36 -11.32
CA LYS A 91 3.55 -11.88 -10.10
C LYS A 91 4.75 -11.02 -9.69
N VAL A 92 5.59 -10.63 -10.65
CA VAL A 92 6.76 -9.77 -10.39
C VAL A 92 6.34 -8.39 -9.89
N ARG A 93 5.35 -7.75 -10.56
CA ARG A 93 4.85 -6.43 -10.19
C ARG A 93 4.10 -6.43 -8.86
N PHE A 94 3.38 -7.51 -8.55
CA PHE A 94 2.75 -7.67 -7.24
C PHE A 94 3.77 -7.71 -6.11
N LYS A 95 4.90 -8.42 -6.29
CA LYS A 95 6.00 -8.40 -5.33
C LYS A 95 6.58 -6.99 -5.15
N ALA A 96 6.83 -6.27 -6.26
CA ALA A 96 7.34 -4.90 -6.23
C ALA A 96 6.39 -3.94 -5.50
N LEU A 97 5.07 -4.09 -5.68
CA LEU A 97 4.05 -3.34 -4.94
C LEU A 97 4.11 -3.64 -3.44
N GLY A 98 4.29 -4.90 -3.05
CA GLY A 98 4.48 -5.30 -1.66
C GLY A 98 5.74 -4.68 -1.03
N GLU A 99 6.84 -4.62 -1.78
CA GLU A 99 8.09 -3.98 -1.35
C GLU A 99 7.93 -2.47 -1.18
N ALA A 100 7.21 -1.79 -2.07
CA ALA A 100 6.88 -0.37 -1.92
C ALA A 100 6.07 -0.08 -0.65
N CYS A 101 5.05 -0.91 -0.37
CA CYS A 101 4.29 -0.83 0.89
C CYS A 101 5.19 -1.04 2.12
N LYS A 102 6.08 -2.04 2.05
CA LYS A 102 7.01 -2.39 3.12
C LYS A 102 7.98 -1.24 3.42
N GLY A 103 8.51 -0.58 2.39
CA GLY A 103 9.46 0.53 2.56
C GLY A 103 8.91 1.67 3.42
N CYS A 104 7.65 2.06 3.20
CA CYS A 104 7.00 3.07 4.05
C CYS A 104 6.76 2.55 5.47
N HIS A 105 6.18 1.34 5.60
CA HIS A 105 5.81 0.79 6.89
C HIS A 105 7.01 0.51 7.80
N GLN A 106 8.15 0.07 7.28
CA GLN A 106 9.35 -0.17 8.09
C GLN A 106 9.85 1.12 8.75
N SER A 107 9.88 2.20 7.99
CA SER A 107 10.32 3.51 8.48
C SER A 107 9.29 4.12 9.43
N PHE A 108 8.01 4.11 9.07
CA PHE A 108 7.02 5.03 9.63
C PHE A 108 5.85 4.38 10.38
N ARG A 109 5.76 3.05 10.42
CA ARG A 109 4.67 2.33 11.11
C ARG A 109 5.23 1.43 12.21
N ALA A 110 4.79 1.63 13.44
CA ALA A 110 5.09 0.73 14.56
C ALA A 110 4.56 -0.68 14.26
N PRO A 111 5.17 -1.78 14.74
CA PRO A 111 4.64 -3.14 14.57
C PRO A 111 3.21 -3.28 15.14
N LYS A 112 2.49 -4.34 14.75
CA LYS A 112 1.18 -4.62 15.40
C LYS A 112 1.49 -4.90 16.87
N PRO A 113 0.77 -4.31 17.84
CA PRO A 113 0.85 -4.80 19.22
C PRO A 113 0.57 -6.30 19.17
N LYS A 114 1.38 -7.11 19.88
CA LYS A 114 1.07 -8.53 20.05
C LYS A 114 -0.33 -8.55 20.67
N GLN A 115 -1.31 -9.16 19.98
CA GLN A 115 -2.58 -9.43 20.64
C GLN A 115 -2.25 -10.20 21.91
N GLY A 116 -2.64 -9.65 23.07
CA GLY A 116 -2.45 -10.30 24.35
C GLY A 116 -3.04 -11.70 24.28
N THR A 117 -2.31 -12.66 24.85
CA THR A 117 -2.82 -13.98 25.22
C THR A 117 -4.10 -13.88 26.03
#